data_AF-K1Z307-F1
#
_entry.id   AF-K1Z307-F1
#
_cell.length_a   1.000
_cell.length_b   1.000
_cell.length_c   1.000
_cell.angle_alpha   90.00
_cell.angle_beta   90.00
_cell.angle_gamma   90.00
#
_symmetry.space_group_name_H-M   'P 1'
#
loop_
_entity.id
_entity.type
_entity.pdbx_description
1 polymer ?
#
loop_
_entity_poly.entity_id
_entity_poly.type
_entity_poly.pdbx_seq_one_letter_code
_entity_poly.pdbx_strand_id
1 'polypeptide(L)'
;MKKFVLIILIVLSAVCTPVFSKGYEKVDRIVQNYPNSFSNPDQLAKRINRDFNNPEEKTRAIFTWIALNIAYDIKALNYKPQRISFSYTSEEEKIYKLEKINEELAVQTLRRKRAVCQGYSTLFKYLCDLVSVECIVIPGSSKSRKGDIGKFPGRSDHAWNAVLINDEWKLIDVTWGAGYANENSSQFVPSFNDHFFFTPPDKFSLNHYPEDPAWLLTNISKETFANLPLYYFSFNNKDVEVAEPKTGNIPIPKNKIIRFVLKNSKNESVAVKFDNEKYGKLVQPRINNDYCFYEIEYKKNTNTFLTVFVNKQSFVTFKVSSEYNK
;
A
#
# COMPACT_ATOMS: atom_id res chain seq x y z
N MET A 1 21.90 14.85 57.21
CA MET A 1 20.90 13.96 56.58
C MET A 1 20.70 14.40 55.13
N LYS A 2 21.30 13.69 54.17
CA LYS A 2 21.21 14.03 52.74
C LYS A 2 19.86 13.52 52.21
N LYS A 3 18.99 14.44 51.75
CA LYS A 3 17.70 14.09 51.13
C LYS A 3 17.96 13.56 49.72
N PHE A 4 17.71 12.28 49.50
CA PHE A 4 17.64 11.69 48.16
C PHE A 4 16.35 12.15 47.49
N VAL A 5 16.47 12.92 46.40
CA VAL A 5 15.35 13.22 45.49
C VAL A 5 15.30 12.10 44.48
N LEU A 6 14.29 11.23 44.58
CA LEU A 6 14.00 10.19 43.61
C LEU A 6 13.37 10.85 42.37
N ILE A 7 14.17 11.07 41.33
CA ILE A 7 13.66 11.51 40.02
C ILE A 7 13.02 10.30 39.34
N ILE A 8 11.70 10.23 39.37
CA ILE A 8 10.93 9.24 38.61
C ILE A 8 11.00 9.65 37.13
N LEU A 9 11.83 8.93 36.37
CA LEU A 9 11.92 9.05 34.94
C LEU A 9 10.67 8.38 34.33
N ILE A 10 9.64 9.18 34.03
CA ILE A 10 8.47 8.70 33.28
C ILE A 10 8.95 8.47 31.84
N VAL A 11 9.26 7.22 31.52
CA VAL A 11 9.44 6.76 30.13
C VAL A 11 8.05 6.78 29.50
N LEU A 12 7.73 7.88 28.82
CA LEU A 12 6.55 7.99 27.97
C LEU A 12 6.79 7.06 26.76
N SER A 13 6.41 5.79 26.88
CA SER A 13 6.30 4.92 25.73
C SER A 13 5.24 5.53 24.81
N ALA A 14 5.67 6.09 23.68
CA ALA A 14 4.79 6.50 22.61
C ALA A 14 4.09 5.24 22.08
N VAL A 15 2.94 4.89 22.67
CA VAL A 15 2.03 3.91 22.12
C VAL A 15 1.52 4.54 20.82
N CYS A 16 2.06 4.08 19.70
CA CYS A 16 1.57 4.45 18.38
C CYS A 16 0.19 3.82 18.24
N THR A 17 -0.85 4.52 18.69
CA THR A 17 -2.23 4.10 18.43
C THR A 17 -2.46 4.29 16.93
N PRO A 18 -2.81 3.24 16.18
CA PRO A 18 -3.14 3.40 14.77
C PRO A 18 -4.29 4.40 14.65
N VAL A 19 -4.09 5.41 13.81
CA VAL A 19 -5.13 6.42 13.54
C VAL A 19 -6.08 5.79 12.52
N PHE A 20 -7.30 5.50 12.96
CA PHE A 20 -8.35 4.96 12.10
C PHE A 20 -9.05 6.10 11.35
N SER A 21 -9.51 5.82 10.12
CA SER A 21 -10.32 6.77 9.37
C SER A 21 -11.76 6.78 9.89
N LYS A 22 -12.46 7.91 9.67
CA LYS A 22 -13.88 8.06 9.97
C LYS A 22 -14.69 7.03 9.16
N GLY A 23 -15.15 5.97 9.80
CA GLY A 23 -16.03 4.95 9.19
C GLY A 23 -15.96 3.58 9.87
N TYR A 24 -14.76 3.11 10.20
CA TYR A 24 -14.54 1.73 10.67
C TYR A 24 -13.99 1.59 12.09
N GLU A 25 -13.83 2.70 12.82
CA GLU A 25 -13.20 2.75 14.16
C GLU A 25 -13.80 1.74 15.16
N LYS A 26 -15.12 1.50 15.06
CA LYS A 26 -15.82 0.54 15.91
C LYS A 26 -15.37 -0.89 15.62
N VAL A 27 -15.36 -1.29 14.36
CA VAL A 27 -14.90 -2.63 13.92
C VAL A 27 -13.45 -2.82 14.34
N ASP A 28 -12.62 -1.82 14.04
CA ASP A 28 -11.19 -1.89 14.31
C ASP A 28 -10.89 -2.02 15.80
N ARG A 29 -11.57 -1.26 16.65
CA ARG A 29 -11.43 -1.35 18.11
C ARG A 29 -11.84 -2.72 18.64
N ILE A 30 -12.89 -3.33 18.10
CA ILE A 30 -13.32 -4.68 18.50
C ILE A 30 -12.24 -5.69 18.10
N VAL A 31 -11.75 -5.62 16.86
CA VAL A 31 -10.77 -6.55 16.29
C VAL A 31 -9.40 -6.42 16.94
N GLN A 32 -8.99 -5.22 17.36
CA GLN A 32 -7.78 -5.01 18.15
C GLN A 32 -7.78 -5.78 19.47
N ASN A 33 -8.95 -6.08 20.02
CA ASN A 33 -9.10 -6.88 21.24
C ASN A 33 -9.19 -8.39 20.97
N TYR A 34 -9.07 -8.82 19.71
CA TYR A 34 -8.99 -10.25 19.40
C TYR A 34 -7.62 -10.81 19.82
N PRO A 35 -7.52 -12.13 20.04
CA PRO A 35 -6.22 -12.79 20.09
C PRO A 35 -5.38 -12.45 18.85
N ASN A 36 -4.10 -12.19 19.06
CA ASN A 36 -3.16 -11.94 17.97
C ASN A 36 -2.78 -13.23 17.20
N SER A 37 -3.30 -14.39 17.60
CA SER A 37 -3.15 -15.69 16.94
C SER A 37 -4.43 -16.51 17.07
N PHE A 38 -4.67 -17.33 16.06
CA PHE A 38 -5.66 -18.40 16.05
C PHE A 38 -5.00 -19.71 15.58
N SER A 39 -5.52 -20.86 16.00
CA SER A 39 -4.96 -22.15 15.61
C SER A 39 -5.22 -22.49 14.14
N ASN A 40 -6.36 -22.04 13.61
CA ASN A 40 -6.78 -22.17 12.22
C ASN A 40 -7.70 -21.00 11.81
N PRO A 41 -7.91 -20.79 10.49
CA PRO A 41 -8.76 -19.70 10.00
C PRO A 41 -10.22 -19.79 10.45
N ASP A 42 -10.79 -20.99 10.63
CA ASP A 42 -12.17 -21.17 11.09
C ASP A 42 -12.46 -20.53 12.45
N GLN A 43 -11.50 -20.56 13.38
CA GLN A 43 -11.68 -19.91 14.68
C GLN A 43 -11.79 -18.39 14.54
N LEU A 44 -10.97 -17.78 13.67
CA LEU A 44 -11.05 -16.35 13.39
C LEU A 44 -12.35 -16.01 12.67
N ALA A 45 -12.74 -16.79 11.65
CA ALA A 45 -14.00 -16.60 10.93
C ALA A 45 -15.23 -16.73 11.85
N LYS A 46 -15.26 -17.74 12.74
CA LYS A 46 -16.33 -17.89 13.76
C LYS A 46 -16.39 -16.69 14.69
N ARG A 47 -15.24 -16.18 15.11
CA ARG A 47 -15.17 -14.99 15.96
C ARG A 47 -15.73 -13.76 15.23
N ILE A 48 -15.37 -13.57 13.97
CA ILE A 48 -15.87 -12.48 13.12
C ILE A 48 -17.38 -12.59 12.90
N ASN A 49 -17.89 -13.77 12.52
CA ASN A 49 -19.33 -14.00 12.31
C ASN A 49 -20.18 -13.80 13.57
N ARG A 50 -19.59 -13.96 14.75
CA ARG A 50 -20.28 -13.71 16.02
C ARG A 50 -20.38 -12.20 16.34
N ASP A 51 -19.33 -11.45 16.04
CA ASP A 51 -19.22 -10.04 16.43
C ASP A 51 -19.78 -9.10 15.34
N PHE A 52 -19.86 -9.54 14.07
CA PHE A 52 -20.33 -8.75 12.93
C PHE A 52 -21.31 -9.52 12.05
N ASN A 53 -22.40 -8.87 11.65
CA ASN A 53 -23.43 -9.47 10.80
C ASN A 53 -23.33 -9.03 9.35
N ASN A 54 -22.96 -7.77 9.09
CA ASN A 54 -22.95 -7.24 7.73
C ASN A 54 -21.65 -7.62 6.98
N PRO A 55 -21.71 -7.88 5.66
CA PRO A 55 -20.55 -8.27 4.87
C PRO A 55 -19.37 -7.29 4.96
N GLU A 56 -19.65 -5.99 4.91
CA GLU A 56 -18.64 -4.93 4.93
C GLU A 56 -17.82 -4.90 6.24
N GLU A 57 -18.47 -4.97 7.40
CA GLU A 57 -17.83 -5.05 8.72
C GLU A 57 -17.02 -6.34 8.85
N LYS A 58 -17.52 -7.46 8.31
CA LYS A 58 -16.77 -8.72 8.29
C LYS A 58 -15.51 -8.58 7.43
N THR A 59 -15.61 -8.01 6.23
CA THR A 59 -14.47 -7.71 5.37
C THR A 59 -13.47 -6.80 6.07
N ARG A 60 -13.95 -5.74 6.74
CA ARG A 60 -13.10 -4.85 7.53
C ARG A 60 -12.41 -5.57 8.66
N ALA A 61 -13.11 -6.45 9.37
CA ALA A 61 -12.54 -7.22 10.46
C ALA A 61 -11.42 -8.15 9.99
N ILE A 62 -11.60 -8.80 8.83
CA ILE A 62 -10.55 -9.62 8.20
C ILE A 62 -9.35 -8.75 7.83
N PHE A 63 -9.57 -7.64 7.12
CA PHE A 63 -8.50 -6.70 6.72
C PHE A 63 -7.70 -6.25 7.94
N THR A 64 -8.38 -5.75 8.97
CA THR A 64 -7.75 -5.20 10.17
C THR A 64 -7.00 -6.27 10.94
N TRP A 65 -7.58 -7.45 11.12
CA TRP A 65 -6.89 -8.52 11.84
C TRP A 65 -5.61 -8.95 11.10
N ILE A 66 -5.67 -9.18 9.79
CA ILE A 66 -4.48 -9.58 9.01
C ILE A 66 -3.42 -8.48 9.03
N ALA A 67 -3.81 -7.23 8.75
CA ALA A 67 -2.88 -6.09 8.68
C ALA A 67 -2.14 -5.83 9.99
N LEU A 68 -2.78 -6.11 11.14
CA LEU A 68 -2.16 -5.94 12.46
C LEU A 68 -1.33 -7.13 12.92
N ASN A 69 -1.58 -8.34 12.40
CA ASN A 69 -1.04 -9.57 12.98
C ASN A 69 -0.11 -10.37 12.04
N ILE A 70 -0.09 -10.08 10.75
CA ILE A 70 0.80 -10.73 9.78
C ILE A 70 1.93 -9.76 9.40
N ALA A 71 3.17 -10.20 9.52
CA ALA A 71 4.36 -9.44 9.13
C ALA A 71 4.82 -9.77 7.70
N TYR A 72 5.32 -8.77 6.98
CA TYR A 72 5.80 -9.01 5.62
C TYR A 72 7.14 -9.76 5.62
N ASP A 73 7.26 -10.82 4.81
CA ASP A 73 8.46 -11.62 4.69
C ASP A 73 9.46 -11.03 3.69
N ILE A 74 10.23 -10.03 4.12
CA ILE A 74 11.25 -9.40 3.29
C ILE A 74 12.35 -10.40 2.89
N LYS A 75 12.67 -11.37 3.77
CA LYS A 75 13.71 -12.36 3.47
C LYS A 75 13.29 -13.26 2.32
N ALA A 76 12.00 -13.64 2.26
CA ALA A 76 11.44 -14.43 1.17
C ALA A 76 11.65 -13.77 -0.21
N LEU A 77 11.68 -12.44 -0.31
CA LEU A 77 11.94 -11.72 -1.57
C LEU A 77 13.34 -11.99 -2.16
N ASN A 78 14.30 -12.32 -1.32
CA ASN A 78 15.67 -12.62 -1.77
C ASN A 78 15.81 -14.05 -2.32
N TYR A 79 14.77 -14.88 -2.18
CA TYR A 79 14.75 -16.25 -2.69
C TYR A 79 13.91 -16.32 -3.97
N LYS A 80 14.27 -17.25 -4.87
CA LYS A 80 13.44 -17.51 -6.05
C LYS A 80 12.08 -18.03 -5.60
N PRO A 81 10.95 -17.48 -6.12
CA PRO A 81 9.63 -17.96 -5.75
C PRO A 81 9.52 -19.44 -6.12
N GLN A 82 9.07 -20.26 -5.17
CA GLN A 82 8.81 -21.67 -5.42
C GLN A 82 7.67 -21.79 -6.42
N ARG A 83 7.94 -22.45 -7.55
CA ARG A 83 6.90 -22.77 -8.51
C ARG A 83 6.16 -24.00 -8.01
N ILE A 84 4.87 -23.86 -7.76
CA ILE A 84 4.00 -24.99 -7.48
C ILE A 84 3.61 -25.58 -8.84
N SER A 85 3.93 -26.85 -9.06
CA SER A 85 3.52 -27.61 -10.23
C SER A 85 2.84 -28.90 -9.79
N PHE A 86 1.67 -29.18 -10.34
CA PHE A 86 0.93 -30.42 -10.11
C PHE A 86 0.28 -30.89 -11.42
N SER A 87 0.09 -32.20 -11.57
CA SER A 87 -0.68 -32.78 -12.68
C SER A 87 -2.15 -32.90 -12.29
N TYR A 88 -3.02 -32.91 -13.30
CA TYR A 88 -4.47 -33.12 -13.17
C TYR A 88 -4.99 -33.82 -14.43
N THR A 89 -6.10 -34.53 -14.30
CA THR A 89 -6.73 -35.33 -15.37
C THR A 89 -8.09 -34.79 -15.80
N SER A 90 -8.70 -33.91 -14.99
CA SER A 90 -9.92 -33.16 -15.32
C SER A 90 -9.84 -31.72 -14.77
N GLU A 91 -10.74 -30.85 -15.24
CA GLU A 91 -10.80 -29.46 -14.75
C GLU A 91 -11.30 -29.41 -13.30
N GLU A 92 -12.20 -30.31 -12.91
CA GLU A 92 -12.68 -30.43 -11.53
C GLU A 92 -11.56 -30.82 -10.57
N GLU A 93 -10.71 -31.78 -10.97
CA GLU A 93 -9.53 -32.18 -10.19
C GLU A 93 -8.55 -31.02 -10.01
N LYS A 94 -8.34 -30.23 -11.08
CA LYS A 94 -7.48 -29.05 -11.04
C LYS A 94 -8.01 -27.99 -10.09
N ILE A 95 -9.31 -27.68 -10.14
CA ILE A 95 -9.95 -26.72 -9.22
C ILE A 95 -9.80 -27.19 -7.78
N TYR A 96 -10.13 -28.45 -7.49
CA TYR A 96 -9.98 -29.02 -6.15
C TYR A 96 -8.53 -28.94 -5.62
N LYS A 97 -7.54 -29.27 -6.45
CA LYS A 97 -6.12 -29.16 -6.07
C LYS A 97 -5.70 -27.72 -5.80
N LEU A 98 -6.16 -26.76 -6.61
CA LEU A 98 -5.88 -25.34 -6.41
C LEU A 98 -6.49 -24.82 -5.11
N GLU A 99 -7.74 -25.21 -4.80
CA GLU A 99 -8.40 -24.87 -3.54
C GLU A 99 -7.62 -25.41 -2.34
N LYS A 100 -7.16 -26.66 -2.38
CA LYS A 100 -6.35 -27.26 -1.31
C LYS A 100 -5.00 -26.57 -1.12
N ILE A 101 -4.31 -26.24 -2.21
CA ILE A 101 -3.05 -25.47 -2.15
C ILE A 101 -3.28 -24.10 -1.51
N ASN A 102 -4.37 -23.42 -1.87
CA ASN A 102 -4.72 -22.11 -1.32
C ASN A 102 -5.11 -22.18 0.17
N GLU A 103 -5.88 -23.20 0.56
CA GLU A 103 -6.23 -23.49 1.96
C GLU A 103 -4.96 -23.70 2.80
N GLU A 104 -4.04 -24.56 2.33
CA GLU A 104 -2.77 -24.80 3.02
C GLU A 104 -1.93 -23.52 3.16
N LEU A 105 -1.86 -22.70 2.11
CA LEU A 105 -1.15 -21.42 2.15
C LEU A 105 -1.79 -20.43 3.15
N ALA A 106 -3.13 -20.37 3.19
CA ALA A 106 -3.85 -19.53 4.15
C ALA A 106 -3.58 -19.98 5.60
N VAL A 107 -3.69 -21.28 5.88
CA VAL A 107 -3.38 -21.86 7.20
C VAL A 107 -1.93 -21.59 7.60
N GLN A 108 -0.98 -21.77 6.68
CA GLN A 108 0.43 -21.49 6.94
C GLN A 108 0.67 -20.00 7.22
N THR A 109 0.07 -19.10 6.45
CA THR A 109 0.20 -17.65 6.62
C THR A 109 -0.31 -17.23 8.00
N LEU A 110 -1.49 -17.69 8.39
CA LEU A 110 -2.08 -17.43 9.70
C LEU A 110 -1.17 -17.92 10.83
N ARG A 111 -0.69 -19.18 10.75
CA ARG A 111 0.11 -19.80 11.81
C ARG A 111 1.50 -19.18 11.94
N ARG A 112 2.15 -18.87 10.81
CA ARG A 112 3.50 -18.28 10.78
C ARG A 112 3.50 -16.79 11.14
N LYS A 113 2.34 -16.13 11.04
CA LYS A 113 2.19 -14.67 11.18
C LYS A 113 3.13 -13.89 10.25
N ARG A 114 3.46 -14.49 9.10
CA ARG A 114 4.43 -13.94 8.16
C ARG A 114 4.20 -14.50 6.75
N ALA A 115 4.17 -13.63 5.75
CA ALA A 115 4.06 -14.01 4.34
C ALA A 115 4.53 -12.90 3.39
N VAL A 116 4.61 -13.20 2.09
CA VAL A 116 4.64 -12.21 1.01
C VAL A 116 3.21 -11.95 0.51
N CYS A 117 3.03 -11.02 -0.44
CA CYS A 117 1.73 -10.59 -0.96
C CYS A 117 0.75 -11.73 -1.27
N GLN A 118 1.21 -12.80 -1.92
CA GLN A 118 0.38 -13.98 -2.22
C GLN A 118 -0.24 -14.61 -0.96
N GLY A 119 0.53 -14.75 0.14
CA GLY A 119 -0.01 -15.31 1.38
C GLY A 119 -1.03 -14.40 2.05
N TYR A 120 -0.81 -13.08 2.01
CA TYR A 120 -1.80 -12.09 2.49
C TYR A 120 -3.10 -12.19 1.70
N SER A 121 -3.01 -12.12 0.36
CA SER A 121 -4.20 -12.13 -0.51
C SER A 121 -4.96 -13.45 -0.45
N THR A 122 -4.24 -14.57 -0.33
CA THR A 122 -4.86 -15.90 -0.18
C THR A 122 -5.51 -16.08 1.18
N LEU A 123 -4.87 -15.65 2.28
CA LEU A 123 -5.48 -15.70 3.61
C LEU A 123 -6.73 -14.82 3.68
N PHE A 124 -6.68 -13.62 3.10
CA PHE A 124 -7.82 -12.71 3.06
C PHE A 124 -9.01 -13.34 2.33
N LYS A 125 -8.80 -13.85 1.11
CA LYS A 125 -9.84 -14.56 0.35
C LYS A 125 -10.39 -15.75 1.13
N TYR A 126 -9.52 -16.61 1.67
CA TYR A 126 -9.95 -17.80 2.40
C TYR A 126 -10.83 -17.45 3.62
N LEU A 127 -10.50 -16.37 4.34
CA LEU A 127 -11.36 -15.89 5.44
C LEU A 127 -12.67 -15.30 4.93
N CYS A 128 -12.67 -14.58 3.79
CA CYS A 128 -13.90 -14.08 3.16
C CYS A 128 -14.85 -15.24 2.80
N ASP A 129 -14.34 -16.35 2.26
CA ASP A 129 -15.15 -17.54 1.96
C ASP A 129 -15.84 -18.10 3.20
N LEU A 130 -15.07 -18.23 4.30
CA LEU A 130 -15.57 -18.76 5.58
C LEU A 130 -16.64 -17.85 6.23
N VAL A 131 -16.72 -16.59 5.83
CA VAL A 131 -17.74 -15.64 6.31
C VAL A 131 -18.76 -15.27 5.23
N SER A 132 -18.75 -15.99 4.11
CA SER A 132 -19.66 -15.84 2.97
C SER A 132 -19.62 -14.45 2.31
N VAL A 133 -18.41 -13.90 2.18
CA VAL A 133 -18.14 -12.69 1.39
C VAL A 133 -17.46 -13.11 0.09
N GLU A 134 -18.07 -12.79 -1.05
CA GLU A 134 -17.47 -13.08 -2.35
C GLU A 134 -16.20 -12.23 -2.54
N CYS A 135 -15.10 -12.91 -2.84
CA CYS A 135 -13.77 -12.33 -2.91
C CYS A 135 -12.97 -13.02 -4.01
N ILE A 136 -12.09 -12.29 -4.67
CA ILE A 136 -11.11 -12.85 -5.59
C ILE A 136 -9.69 -12.40 -5.25
N VAL A 137 -8.70 -13.14 -5.75
CA VAL A 137 -7.29 -12.74 -5.74
C VAL A 137 -6.95 -12.20 -7.12
N ILE A 138 -6.35 -11.01 -7.17
CA ILE A 138 -5.98 -10.32 -8.41
C ILE A 138 -4.45 -10.29 -8.49
N PRO A 139 -3.83 -11.04 -9.41
CA PRO A 139 -2.41 -10.92 -9.71
C PRO A 139 -2.15 -9.67 -10.59
N GLY A 140 -1.03 -9.00 -10.36
CA GLY A 140 -0.64 -7.89 -11.23
C GLY A 140 0.75 -7.32 -10.96
N SER A 141 1.03 -6.22 -11.64
CA SER A 141 2.24 -5.41 -11.47
C SER A 141 1.99 -4.27 -10.49
N SER A 142 2.96 -4.04 -9.61
CA SER A 142 2.99 -2.89 -8.71
C SER A 142 4.02 -1.84 -9.15
N LYS A 143 3.70 -0.56 -8.95
CA LYS A 143 4.68 0.54 -9.03
C LYS A 143 5.10 0.91 -7.61
N SER A 144 6.22 0.36 -7.15
CA SER A 144 6.66 0.49 -5.76
C SER A 144 8.08 1.02 -5.61
N ARG A 145 8.89 1.01 -6.69
CA ARG A 145 10.28 1.46 -6.68
C ARG A 145 10.46 2.63 -7.64
N LYS A 146 11.42 3.51 -7.34
CA LYS A 146 11.73 4.68 -8.20
C LYS A 146 12.05 4.26 -9.65
N GLY A 147 12.70 3.11 -9.81
CA GLY A 147 13.00 2.52 -11.12
C GLY A 147 11.78 2.04 -11.92
N ASP A 148 10.59 1.94 -11.32
CA ASP A 148 9.35 1.55 -12.01
C ASP A 148 8.71 2.75 -12.76
N ILE A 149 9.22 3.98 -12.58
CA ILE A 149 8.79 5.15 -13.36
C ILE A 149 9.25 4.98 -14.81
N GLY A 150 8.29 4.91 -15.73
CA GLY A 150 8.49 4.63 -17.16
C GLY A 150 8.49 3.13 -17.51
N LYS A 151 8.29 2.23 -16.54
CA LYS A 151 8.25 0.78 -16.79
C LYS A 151 6.81 0.34 -17.06
N PHE A 152 6.59 -0.34 -18.18
CA PHE A 152 5.30 -0.97 -18.50
C PHE A 152 4.97 -2.09 -17.50
N PRO A 153 3.67 -2.29 -17.19
CA PRO A 153 3.26 -3.43 -16.39
C PRO A 153 3.63 -4.73 -17.13
N GLY A 154 4.22 -5.66 -16.41
CA GLY A 154 4.80 -6.90 -16.95
C GLY A 154 4.29 -8.11 -16.19
N ARG A 155 5.16 -9.11 -16.02
CA ARG A 155 4.86 -10.30 -15.20
C ARG A 155 4.48 -9.87 -13.78
N SER A 156 3.44 -10.49 -13.22
CA SER A 156 3.02 -10.20 -11.85
C SER A 156 4.15 -10.25 -10.84
N ASP A 157 4.26 -9.17 -10.10
CA ASP A 157 5.17 -9.03 -8.95
C ASP A 157 4.41 -8.69 -7.66
N HIS A 158 3.08 -8.60 -7.73
CA HIS A 158 2.20 -8.34 -6.61
C HIS A 158 0.85 -9.06 -6.75
N ALA A 159 0.14 -9.19 -5.63
CA ALA A 159 -1.20 -9.77 -5.57
C ALA A 159 -2.03 -9.09 -4.48
N TRP A 160 -3.29 -8.79 -4.80
CA TRP A 160 -4.25 -8.13 -3.92
C TRP A 160 -5.65 -8.76 -4.09
N ASN A 161 -6.69 -8.15 -3.54
CA ASN A 161 -8.05 -8.69 -3.59
C ASN A 161 -9.07 -7.68 -4.13
N ALA A 162 -10.18 -8.21 -4.63
CA ALA A 162 -11.44 -7.49 -4.72
C ALA A 162 -12.55 -8.28 -4.04
N VAL A 163 -13.50 -7.60 -3.43
CA VAL A 163 -14.68 -8.19 -2.80
C VAL A 163 -15.96 -7.60 -3.37
N LEU A 164 -17.02 -8.41 -3.48
CA LEU A 164 -18.33 -7.94 -3.91
C LEU A 164 -19.14 -7.51 -2.68
N ILE A 165 -19.49 -6.23 -2.60
CA ILE A 165 -20.25 -5.64 -1.49
C ILE A 165 -21.34 -4.76 -2.08
N ASN A 166 -22.60 -5.07 -1.76
CA ASN A 166 -23.77 -4.37 -2.30
C ASN A 166 -23.73 -4.26 -3.84
N ASP A 167 -23.48 -5.39 -4.51
CA ASP A 167 -23.36 -5.51 -5.98
C ASP A 167 -22.23 -4.69 -6.63
N GLU A 168 -21.29 -4.15 -5.83
CA GLU A 168 -20.12 -3.44 -6.32
C GLU A 168 -18.81 -4.12 -5.90
N TRP A 169 -17.90 -4.28 -6.87
CA TRP A 169 -16.55 -4.74 -6.59
C TRP A 169 -15.72 -3.64 -5.90
N LYS A 170 -15.13 -3.96 -4.75
CA LYS A 170 -14.28 -3.05 -3.97
C LYS A 170 -12.86 -3.59 -3.89
N LEU A 171 -11.86 -2.75 -4.18
CA LEU A 171 -10.44 -3.10 -4.19
C LEU A 171 -9.83 -3.04 -2.79
N ILE A 172 -9.01 -4.02 -2.45
CA ILE A 172 -8.33 -4.14 -1.15
C ILE A 172 -6.89 -4.64 -1.36
N ASP A 173 -5.93 -3.99 -0.70
CA ASP A 173 -4.57 -4.54 -0.54
C ASP A 173 -4.18 -4.61 0.95
N VAL A 174 -4.35 -5.80 1.53
CA VAL A 174 -3.99 -6.06 2.92
C VAL A 174 -2.48 -6.02 3.15
N THR A 175 -1.67 -6.33 2.13
CA THR A 175 -0.21 -6.34 2.21
C THR A 175 0.30 -4.93 2.47
N TRP A 176 -0.13 -3.96 1.65
CA TRP A 176 0.25 -2.55 1.81
C TRP A 176 -0.55 -1.87 2.94
N GLY A 177 -1.72 -2.41 3.29
CA GLY A 177 -2.46 -2.05 4.50
C GLY A 177 -1.75 -2.42 5.81
N ALA A 178 -0.88 -3.44 5.80
CA ALA A 178 -0.15 -3.90 6.99
C ALA A 178 1.08 -3.02 7.33
N GLY A 179 1.71 -2.43 6.32
CA GLY A 179 2.91 -1.63 6.48
C GLY A 179 3.81 -1.66 5.25
N TYR A 180 5.11 -1.41 5.46
CA TYR A 180 6.07 -1.30 4.36
C TYR A 180 7.43 -1.91 4.70
N ALA A 181 8.20 -2.23 3.65
CA ALA A 181 9.60 -2.63 3.80
C ALA A 181 10.49 -1.39 3.95
N ASN A 182 11.31 -1.34 4.99
CA ASN A 182 12.32 -0.30 5.14
C ASN A 182 13.50 -0.57 4.22
N GLU A 183 13.69 0.29 3.21
CA GLU A 183 14.75 0.18 2.21
C GLU A 183 16.17 0.17 2.82
N ASN A 184 16.36 0.77 4.01
CA ASN A 184 17.67 0.88 4.65
C ASN A 184 18.01 -0.28 5.60
N SER A 185 17.01 -0.96 6.16
CA SER A 185 17.23 -1.99 7.19
C SER A 185 16.78 -3.39 6.76
N SER A 186 16.17 -3.55 5.58
CA SER A 186 15.58 -4.83 5.13
C SER A 186 14.61 -5.42 6.16
N GLN A 187 13.93 -4.56 6.92
CA GLN A 187 12.96 -4.93 7.96
C GLN A 187 11.57 -4.43 7.62
N PHE A 188 10.56 -5.22 7.95
CA PHE A 188 9.17 -4.84 7.83
C PHE A 188 8.84 -3.86 8.95
N VAL A 189 8.25 -2.73 8.60
CA VAL A 189 7.75 -1.73 9.53
C VAL A 189 6.22 -1.81 9.51
N PRO A 190 5.59 -2.34 10.58
CA PRO A 190 4.14 -2.33 10.72
C PRO A 190 3.65 -0.88 10.70
N SER A 191 2.70 -0.59 9.83
CA SER A 191 2.11 0.74 9.69
C SER A 191 0.73 0.57 9.09
N PHE A 192 -0.25 0.30 9.95
CA PHE A 192 -1.64 0.11 9.54
C PHE A 192 -2.10 1.28 8.66
N ASN A 193 -2.57 0.97 7.46
CA ASN A 193 -2.93 1.96 6.46
C ASN A 193 -4.31 1.69 5.87
N ASP A 194 -5.29 2.43 6.35
CA ASP A 194 -6.68 2.37 5.93
C ASP A 194 -6.89 2.67 4.45
N HIS A 195 -5.97 3.41 3.81
CA HIS A 195 -6.09 3.77 2.39
C HIS A 195 -6.31 2.56 1.49
N PHE A 196 -5.77 1.39 1.86
CA PHE A 196 -5.84 0.15 1.09
C PHE A 196 -7.07 -0.72 1.39
N PHE A 197 -8.06 -0.18 2.11
CA PHE A 197 -9.36 -0.80 2.30
C PHE A 197 -10.43 -0.04 1.49
N PHE A 198 -11.04 -0.70 0.52
CA PHE A 198 -12.02 -0.10 -0.40
C PHE A 198 -11.48 1.15 -1.11
N THR A 199 -10.23 1.08 -1.56
CA THR A 199 -9.61 2.19 -2.28
C THR A 199 -10.36 2.45 -3.59
N PRO A 200 -10.72 3.71 -3.88
CA PRO A 200 -11.31 4.07 -5.17
C PRO A 200 -10.42 3.63 -6.34
N PRO A 201 -10.98 3.08 -7.43
CA PRO A 201 -10.21 2.57 -8.58
C PRO A 201 -9.21 3.56 -9.20
N ASP A 202 -9.56 4.85 -9.27
CA ASP A 202 -8.71 5.93 -9.77
C ASP A 202 -7.47 6.18 -8.88
N LYS A 203 -7.58 5.92 -7.58
CA LYS A 203 -6.46 6.01 -6.63
C LYS A 203 -5.67 4.71 -6.59
N PHE A 204 -6.35 3.56 -6.58
CA PHE A 204 -5.70 2.25 -6.49
C PHE A 204 -4.82 1.98 -7.72
N SER A 205 -5.29 2.36 -8.91
CA SER A 205 -4.59 2.20 -10.18
C SER A 205 -3.34 3.06 -10.34
N LEU A 206 -3.09 4.01 -9.44
CA LEU A 206 -1.85 4.81 -9.46
C LEU A 206 -0.60 3.96 -9.21
N ASN A 207 -0.76 2.86 -8.47
CA ASN A 207 0.33 1.93 -8.15
C ASN A 207 0.02 0.45 -8.47
N HIS A 208 -1.22 0.10 -8.84
CA HIS A 208 -1.63 -1.28 -9.15
C HIS A 208 -2.12 -1.43 -10.59
N TYR A 209 -1.56 -2.39 -11.32
CA TYR A 209 -2.04 -2.74 -12.65
C TYR A 209 -2.24 -4.25 -12.76
N PRO A 210 -3.49 -4.76 -12.86
CA PRO A 210 -3.79 -6.19 -12.88
C PRO A 210 -3.35 -6.85 -14.19
N GLU A 211 -3.16 -8.18 -14.18
CA GLU A 211 -2.94 -8.95 -15.41
C GLU A 211 -4.15 -8.90 -16.34
N ASP A 212 -5.35 -9.02 -15.77
CA ASP A 212 -6.62 -8.82 -16.46
C ASP A 212 -7.11 -7.37 -16.22
N PRO A 213 -7.10 -6.50 -17.25
CA PRO A 213 -7.52 -5.11 -17.13
C PRO A 213 -8.96 -4.89 -16.68
N ALA A 214 -9.84 -5.91 -16.73
CA ALA A 214 -11.19 -5.81 -16.19
C ALA A 214 -11.18 -5.44 -14.69
N TRP A 215 -10.15 -5.87 -13.97
CA TRP A 215 -9.97 -5.57 -12.54
C TRP A 215 -9.36 -4.21 -12.23
N LEU A 216 -9.13 -3.36 -13.24
CA LEU A 216 -8.78 -1.95 -12.99
C LEU A 216 -9.98 -1.20 -12.39
N LEU A 217 -11.21 -1.56 -12.78
CA LEU A 217 -12.45 -0.85 -12.41
C LEU A 217 -12.40 0.65 -12.73
N THR A 218 -11.51 1.06 -13.63
CA THR A 218 -11.30 2.41 -14.13
C THR A 218 -10.62 2.34 -15.50
N ASN A 219 -10.53 3.47 -16.19
CA ASN A 219 -9.93 3.56 -17.51
C ASN A 219 -8.52 4.15 -17.44
N ILE A 220 -7.50 3.28 -17.38
CA ILE A 220 -6.10 3.66 -17.47
C ILE A 220 -5.36 2.71 -18.43
N SER A 221 -4.62 3.28 -19.39
CA SER A 221 -3.80 2.48 -20.29
C SER A 221 -2.50 2.02 -19.62
N LYS A 222 -1.92 0.93 -20.12
CA LYS A 222 -0.57 0.47 -19.70
C LYS A 222 0.47 1.58 -19.82
N GLU A 223 0.39 2.38 -20.89
CA GLU A 223 1.28 3.52 -21.13
C GLU A 223 1.08 4.63 -20.10
N THR A 224 -0.17 4.98 -19.80
CA THR A 224 -0.47 5.97 -18.75
C THR A 224 0.09 5.50 -17.42
N PHE A 225 -0.18 4.26 -17.03
CA PHE A 225 0.35 3.66 -15.79
C PHE A 225 1.89 3.66 -15.76
N ALA A 226 2.54 3.27 -16.86
CA ALA A 226 4.00 3.29 -16.95
C ALA A 226 4.55 4.70 -16.67
N ASN A 227 3.89 5.70 -17.25
CA ASN A 227 4.27 7.10 -17.18
C ASN A 227 3.78 7.84 -15.94
N LEU A 228 3.04 7.23 -15.02
CA LEU A 228 2.71 7.87 -13.74
C LEU A 228 3.96 8.06 -12.86
N PRO A 229 3.98 9.10 -12.01
CA PRO A 229 4.97 9.18 -10.94
C PRO A 229 4.77 8.04 -9.94
N LEU A 230 5.76 7.84 -9.07
CA LEU A 230 5.66 6.89 -7.96
C LEU A 230 4.94 7.57 -6.80
N TYR A 231 3.73 7.12 -6.47
CA TYR A 231 2.95 7.64 -5.34
C TYR A 231 3.25 6.87 -4.05
N TYR A 232 3.27 7.58 -2.93
CA TYR A 232 3.34 7.00 -1.59
C TYR A 232 2.06 7.37 -0.85
N PHE A 233 1.18 6.38 -0.66
CA PHE A 233 -0.07 6.60 0.05
C PHE A 233 0.16 6.55 1.55
N SER A 234 0.32 7.73 2.17
CA SER A 234 0.32 7.86 3.61
C SER A 234 -1.03 8.38 4.12
N PHE A 235 -1.45 7.91 5.29
CA PHE A 235 -2.74 8.26 5.89
C PHE A 235 -2.96 9.79 5.98
N ASN A 236 -1.91 10.56 6.29
CA ASN A 236 -1.99 12.01 6.48
C ASN A 236 -2.17 12.81 5.18
N ASN A 237 -1.98 12.19 4.02
CA ASN A 237 -1.96 12.87 2.72
C ASN A 237 -3.05 12.35 1.77
N LYS A 238 -4.07 11.66 2.28
CA LYS A 238 -5.10 10.98 1.47
C LYS A 238 -5.91 11.90 0.54
N ASP A 239 -6.08 13.17 0.93
CA ASP A 239 -6.86 14.16 0.18
C ASP A 239 -6.00 15.05 -0.72
N VAL A 240 -4.66 14.92 -0.64
CA VAL A 240 -3.71 15.71 -1.42
C VAL A 240 -3.51 15.05 -2.78
N GLU A 241 -3.56 15.86 -3.83
CA GLU A 241 -3.43 15.36 -5.21
C GLU A 241 -2.33 16.10 -5.96
N VAL A 242 -1.62 15.37 -6.83
CA VAL A 242 -0.73 15.98 -7.81
C VAL A 242 -1.59 16.52 -8.96
N ALA A 243 -1.69 17.85 -9.06
CA ALA A 243 -2.30 18.50 -10.20
C ALA A 243 -1.35 18.49 -11.40
N GLU A 244 -0.08 18.86 -11.20
CA GLU A 244 0.95 18.83 -12.24
C GLU A 244 2.34 18.53 -11.66
N PRO A 245 3.23 17.85 -12.41
CA PRO A 245 2.96 17.19 -13.69
C PRO A 245 2.21 15.87 -13.47
N LYS A 246 1.40 15.47 -14.47
CA LYS A 246 0.69 14.17 -14.45
C LYS A 246 1.61 13.00 -14.79
N THR A 247 2.74 13.27 -15.43
CA THR A 247 3.75 12.27 -15.79
C THR A 247 4.85 12.19 -14.75
N GLY A 248 5.38 10.99 -14.55
CA GLY A 248 6.48 10.67 -13.66
C GLY A 248 7.84 11.08 -14.20
N ASN A 249 7.99 11.21 -15.52
CA ASN A 249 9.19 11.79 -16.12
C ASN A 249 9.02 13.31 -16.26
N ILE A 250 9.97 14.06 -15.70
CA ILE A 250 10.10 15.50 -15.83
C ILE A 250 11.41 15.79 -16.59
N PRO A 251 11.35 16.42 -17.78
CA PRO A 251 12.55 16.84 -18.48
C PRO A 251 13.30 17.89 -17.66
N ILE A 252 14.64 17.86 -17.67
CA ILE A 252 15.45 18.91 -17.03
C ILE A 252 15.21 20.24 -17.77
N PRO A 253 14.65 21.26 -17.12
CA PRO A 253 14.29 22.50 -17.79
C PRO A 253 15.52 23.39 -18.01
N LYS A 254 15.56 24.14 -19.12
CA LYS A 254 16.69 25.03 -19.46
C LYS A 254 16.94 26.10 -18.41
N ASN A 255 15.87 26.66 -17.84
CA ASN A 255 15.92 27.66 -16.76
C ASN A 255 16.19 27.05 -15.37
N LYS A 256 16.40 25.73 -15.27
CA LYS A 256 16.66 24.99 -14.02
C LYS A 256 15.52 25.04 -13.00
N ILE A 257 14.31 25.44 -13.39
CA ILE A 257 13.14 25.49 -12.50
C ILE A 257 12.15 24.38 -12.87
N ILE A 258 11.99 23.41 -11.99
CA ILE A 258 10.95 22.38 -12.07
C ILE A 258 9.69 22.93 -11.42
N ARG A 259 8.57 22.88 -12.13
CA ARG A 259 7.26 23.29 -11.63
C ARG A 259 6.44 22.08 -11.20
N PHE A 260 5.77 22.23 -10.08
CA PHE A 260 4.96 21.20 -9.46
C PHE A 260 3.75 21.84 -8.80
N VAL A 261 2.57 21.23 -8.93
CA VAL A 261 1.32 21.77 -8.41
C VAL A 261 0.61 20.70 -7.60
N LEU A 262 0.26 21.04 -6.35
CA LEU A 262 -0.61 20.23 -5.51
C LEU A 262 -2.00 20.85 -5.43
N LYS A 263 -3.00 20.00 -5.34
CA LYS A 263 -4.36 20.36 -4.93
C LYS A 263 -4.61 19.88 -3.50
N ASN A 264 -5.34 20.67 -2.72
CA ASN A 264 -5.73 20.36 -1.34
C ASN A 264 -4.57 20.15 -0.35
N SER A 265 -3.37 20.70 -0.63
CA SER A 265 -2.21 20.62 0.29
C SER A 265 -2.28 21.61 1.46
N LYS A 266 -3.46 22.21 1.72
CA LYS A 266 -3.73 23.12 2.84
C LYS A 266 -2.76 24.29 2.95
N ASN A 267 -2.24 24.77 1.82
CA ASN A 267 -1.31 25.91 1.77
C ASN A 267 0.02 25.68 2.48
N GLU A 268 0.41 24.42 2.69
CA GLU A 268 1.62 24.08 3.43
C GLU A 268 2.87 24.05 2.53
N SER A 269 3.99 24.43 3.12
CA SER A 269 5.31 24.21 2.53
C SER A 269 5.62 22.72 2.41
N VAL A 270 6.30 22.33 1.33
CA VAL A 270 6.71 20.94 1.08
C VAL A 270 8.23 20.83 1.21
N ALA A 271 8.71 19.70 1.72
CA ALA A 271 10.12 19.38 1.59
C ALA A 271 10.34 18.64 0.28
N VAL A 272 11.46 18.92 -0.39
CA VAL A 272 11.86 18.27 -1.64
C VAL A 272 13.28 17.75 -1.52
N LYS A 273 13.56 16.59 -2.11
CA LYS A 273 14.91 16.02 -2.13
C LYS A 273 15.20 15.43 -3.49
N PHE A 274 16.35 15.81 -4.05
CA PHE A 274 16.95 15.11 -5.18
C PHE A 274 17.89 14.02 -4.65
N ASP A 275 17.86 12.82 -5.24
CA ASP A 275 18.71 11.71 -4.79
C ASP A 275 20.21 12.00 -4.91
N ASN A 276 20.60 12.88 -5.84
CA ASN A 276 21.98 13.32 -6.03
C ASN A 276 22.37 14.56 -5.19
N GLU A 277 21.50 15.03 -4.31
CA GLU A 277 21.77 16.10 -3.36
C GLU A 277 21.84 15.54 -1.92
N LYS A 278 22.78 16.08 -1.13
CA LYS A 278 23.00 15.62 0.24
C LYS A 278 21.82 15.97 1.17
N TYR A 279 21.19 17.11 0.94
CA TYR A 279 20.14 17.66 1.80
C TYR A 279 18.89 17.95 0.99
N GLY A 280 17.72 17.77 1.62
CA GLY A 280 16.46 18.28 1.10
C GLY A 280 16.31 19.78 1.36
N LYS A 281 15.36 20.41 0.68
CA LYS A 281 15.04 21.84 0.79
C LYS A 281 13.55 22.01 1.09
N LEU A 282 13.21 23.03 1.86
CA LEU A 282 11.82 23.42 2.06
C LEU A 282 11.41 24.40 0.95
N VAL A 283 10.24 24.19 0.35
CA VAL A 283 9.72 25.01 -0.75
C VAL A 283 8.36 25.56 -0.36
N GLN A 284 8.25 26.89 -0.43
CA GLN A 284 6.99 27.59 -0.16
C GLN A 284 6.15 27.63 -1.46
N PRO A 285 4.83 27.40 -1.37
CA PRO A 285 3.97 27.53 -2.53
C PRO A 285 3.61 28.98 -2.80
N ARG A 286 3.35 29.29 -4.07
CA ARG A 286 2.39 30.34 -4.43
C ARG A 286 1.00 29.73 -4.41
N ILE A 287 0.05 30.36 -3.73
CA ILE A 287 -1.29 29.81 -3.51
C ILE A 287 -2.30 30.48 -4.46
N ASN A 288 -3.21 29.69 -5.02
CA ASN A 288 -4.40 30.17 -5.71
C ASN A 288 -5.56 29.20 -5.43
N ASN A 289 -6.52 29.62 -4.59
CA ASN A 289 -7.59 28.76 -4.09
C ASN A 289 -7.01 27.46 -3.50
N ASP A 290 -7.51 26.30 -3.93
CA ASP A 290 -7.07 24.99 -3.46
C ASP A 290 -5.77 24.49 -4.11
N TYR A 291 -5.14 25.31 -4.97
CA TYR A 291 -3.94 24.95 -5.71
C TYR A 291 -2.69 25.63 -5.14
N CYS A 292 -1.68 24.83 -4.85
CA CYS A 292 -0.36 25.25 -4.39
C CYS A 292 0.68 25.01 -5.48
N PHE A 293 1.30 26.08 -5.96
CA PHE A 293 2.29 26.08 -7.04
C PHE A 293 3.69 26.17 -6.45
N TYR A 294 4.52 25.18 -6.72
CA TYR A 294 5.89 25.08 -6.23
C TYR A 294 6.87 25.23 -7.39
N GLU A 295 7.90 26.04 -7.18
CA GLU A 295 9.03 26.17 -8.09
C GLU A 295 10.30 25.65 -7.40
N ILE A 296 10.91 24.64 -8.00
CA ILE A 296 12.02 23.88 -7.41
C ILE A 296 13.26 24.08 -8.29
N GLU A 297 14.29 24.70 -7.74
CA GLU A 297 15.55 24.90 -8.45
C GLU A 297 16.39 23.60 -8.47
N TYR A 298 16.73 23.14 -9.67
CA TYR A 298 17.58 21.98 -9.91
C TYR A 298 18.83 22.35 -10.73
N LYS A 299 19.91 22.68 -10.02
CA LYS A 299 21.17 23.17 -10.64
C LYS A 299 21.97 22.06 -11.32
N LYS A 300 21.93 20.84 -10.78
CA LYS A 300 22.69 19.70 -11.30
C LYS A 300 22.05 19.25 -12.60
N ASN A 301 22.73 19.35 -13.74
CA ASN A 301 22.15 18.97 -15.04
C ASN A 301 22.26 17.45 -15.32
N THR A 302 21.96 16.62 -14.32
CA THR A 302 22.15 15.17 -14.38
C THR A 302 20.85 14.42 -14.06
N ASN A 303 20.74 13.18 -14.51
CA ASN A 303 19.57 12.36 -14.21
C ASN A 303 19.48 12.08 -12.70
N THR A 304 18.28 12.18 -12.14
CA THR A 304 18.04 11.90 -10.72
C THR A 304 16.55 11.59 -10.46
N PHE A 305 16.20 11.36 -9.20
CA PHE A 305 14.82 11.32 -8.75
C PHE A 305 14.56 12.51 -7.83
N LEU A 306 13.41 13.16 -8.01
CA LEU A 306 12.88 14.20 -7.16
C LEU A 306 11.77 13.60 -6.30
N THR A 307 11.98 13.48 -4.99
CA THR A 307 10.94 13.11 -4.04
C THR A 307 10.39 14.35 -3.35
N VAL A 308 9.07 14.50 -3.40
CA VAL A 308 8.30 15.52 -2.67
C VAL A 308 7.73 14.90 -1.40
N PHE A 309 7.89 15.60 -0.29
CA PHE A 309 7.43 15.21 1.02
C PHE A 309 6.36 16.19 1.51
N VAL A 310 5.20 15.65 1.89
CA VAL A 310 4.08 16.38 2.49
C VAL A 310 3.89 15.83 3.90
N ASN A 311 3.72 16.71 4.89
CA ASN A 311 3.62 16.30 6.30
C ASN A 311 4.81 15.43 6.79
N LYS A 312 6.02 15.72 6.30
CA LYS A 312 7.27 14.97 6.59
C LYS A 312 7.25 13.51 6.12
N GLN A 313 6.30 13.12 5.28
CA GLN A 313 6.21 11.79 4.70
C GLN A 313 6.44 11.89 3.19
N SER A 314 7.10 10.89 2.60
CA SER A 314 7.19 10.78 1.14
C SER A 314 5.77 10.79 0.57
N PHE A 315 5.53 11.60 -0.46
CA PHE A 315 4.22 11.74 -1.07
C PHE A 315 4.24 11.31 -2.53
N VAL A 316 5.21 11.81 -3.30
CA VAL A 316 5.38 11.45 -4.71
C VAL A 316 6.84 11.55 -5.13
N THR A 317 7.29 10.65 -6.00
CA THR A 317 8.61 10.72 -6.65
C THR A 317 8.47 10.83 -8.17
N PHE A 318 9.25 11.74 -8.75
CA PHE A 318 9.43 11.91 -10.19
C PHE A 318 10.84 11.52 -10.61
N LYS A 319 10.98 11.00 -11.83
CA LYS A 319 12.26 10.86 -12.52
C LYS A 319 12.55 12.17 -13.24
N VAL A 320 13.69 12.78 -12.95
CA VAL A 320 14.15 14.01 -13.59
C VAL A 320 15.30 13.64 -14.55
N SER A 321 15.10 13.81 -15.85
CA SER A 321 16.11 13.38 -16.84
C SER A 321 16.23 14.29 -18.06
N SER A 322 17.37 14.20 -18.75
CA SER A 322 17.66 14.99 -19.95
C SER A 322 16.88 14.55 -21.19
N GLU A 323 16.26 13.36 -21.19
CA GLU A 323 15.56 12.79 -22.34
C GLU A 323 14.12 12.40 -21.98
N TYR A 324 13.18 12.80 -22.84
CA TYR A 324 11.96 12.01 -23.06
C TYR A 324 12.42 10.77 -23.80
N ASN A 325 12.20 9.58 -23.23
CA ASN A 325 12.22 8.37 -24.06
C ASN A 325 11.15 8.59 -25.14
N LYS A 326 11.60 8.79 -26.38
CA LYS A 326 10.74 8.87 -27.56
C LYS A 326 10.14 7.51 -27.86
#